data_AF-A0A183AXH5-F1
#
_entry.id   AF-A0A183AXH5-F1
#
_cell.length_a   1.000
_cell.length_b   1.000
_cell.length_c   1.000
_cell.angle_alpha   90.00
_cell.angle_beta   90.00
_cell.angle_gamma   90.00
#
_symmetry.space_group_name_H-M   'P 1'
#
loop_
_entity.id
_entity.type
_entity.pdbx_description
1 polymer ?
#
loop_
_entity_poly.entity_id
_entity_poly.type
_entity_poly.pdbx_seq_one_letter_code
_entity_poly.pdbx_strand_id
1 'polypeptide(L)'
;MFGWILHGRLIKGGNYSASINYISWPDSPIGDDLERLYNHEFGDLADDPVSMSREDRAALAVITEMTRHNGTQFEVPLPWQTGSNRLPIYREIALHRLKYLKRRLIKNAQLKEAYCKAMKQNQELGYIEHAVGEISTVL
;
A
#
# COMPACT_ATOMS: atom_id res chain seq x y z
N MET A 1 -27.31 -17.69 -19.92
CA MET A 1 -26.91 -16.42 -20.57
C MET A 1 -26.31 -15.56 -19.46
N PHE A 2 -24.99 -15.40 -19.41
CA PHE A 2 -24.32 -14.65 -18.33
C PHE A 2 -24.11 -13.21 -18.80
N GLY A 3 -24.72 -12.26 -18.09
CA GLY A 3 -24.56 -10.82 -18.35
C GLY A 3 -23.57 -10.22 -17.38
N TRP A 4 -22.60 -9.46 -17.88
CA TRP A 4 -21.68 -8.67 -17.06
C TRP A 4 -22.25 -7.27 -16.87
N ILE A 5 -22.20 -6.75 -15.64
CA ILE A 5 -22.55 -5.36 -15.32
C ILE A 5 -21.26 -4.54 -15.29
N LEU A 6 -21.16 -3.52 -16.14
CA LEU A 6 -20.05 -2.58 -16.15
C LEU A 6 -20.45 -1.33 -15.35
N HIS A 7 -19.69 -1.00 -14.30
CA HIS A 7 -19.81 0.27 -13.58
C HIS A 7 -18.64 1.20 -13.91
N GLY A 8 -18.97 2.41 -14.36
CA GLY A 8 -18.00 3.47 -14.65
C GLY A 8 -18.70 4.82 -14.82
N ARG A 9 -17.98 5.92 -14.54
CA ARG A 9 -18.48 7.28 -14.81
C ARG A 9 -18.64 7.45 -16.32
N LEU A 10 -19.86 7.69 -16.79
CA LEU A 10 -20.08 8.12 -18.17
C LEU A 10 -19.32 9.44 -18.40
N ILE A 11 -18.32 9.39 -19.28
CA ILE A 11 -17.60 10.57 -19.73
C ILE A 11 -18.59 11.41 -20.54
N LYS A 12 -18.88 12.63 -20.08
CA LYS A 12 -19.71 13.58 -20.83
C LYS A 12 -18.90 14.07 -22.04
N GLY A 13 -19.14 13.52 -23.21
CA GLY A 13 -18.42 13.93 -24.42
C GLY A 13 -18.77 13.25 -25.74
N GLY A 14 -19.82 12.43 -25.82
CA GLY A 14 -20.26 11.82 -27.08
C GLY A 14 -21.71 11.36 -27.03
N ASN A 15 -22.36 11.26 -28.18
CA ASN A 15 -23.71 10.66 -28.31
C ASN A 15 -23.60 9.14 -28.12
N TYR A 16 -23.60 8.69 -26.87
CA TYR A 16 -23.71 7.27 -26.52
C TYR A 16 -25.15 6.97 -26.14
N SER A 17 -25.78 6.04 -26.86
CA SER A 17 -27.04 5.42 -26.45
C SER A 17 -26.71 4.29 -25.48
N ALA A 18 -27.12 4.45 -24.21
CA ALA A 18 -27.07 3.39 -23.23
C ALA A 18 -28.48 2.82 -23.05
N SER A 19 -28.66 1.53 -23.28
CA SER A 19 -29.88 0.83 -22.88
C SER A 19 -29.73 0.38 -21.43
N ILE A 20 -30.63 0.85 -20.56
CA ILE A 20 -30.73 0.39 -19.18
C ILE A 20 -31.95 -0.51 -19.11
N ASN A 21 -31.76 -1.76 -18.69
CA ASN A 21 -32.86 -2.65 -18.39
C ASN A 21 -33.45 -2.23 -17.04
N TYR A 22 -34.59 -1.54 -17.08
CA TYR A 22 -35.36 -1.20 -15.90
C TYR A 22 -36.25 -2.38 -15.53
N ILE A 23 -35.93 -3.02 -14.41
CA ILE A 23 -36.70 -4.14 -13.88
C ILE A 23 -37.54 -3.58 -12.72
N SER A 24 -38.81 -3.25 -12.97
CA SER A 24 -39.78 -2.93 -11.91
C SER A 24 -40.63 -4.14 -11.61
N TRP A 25 -40.53 -4.65 -10.39
CA TRP A 25 -41.39 -5.70 -9.87
C TRP A 25 -42.37 -5.05 -8.88
N PRO A 26 -43.70 -5.14 -9.09
CA PRO A 26 -44.67 -4.48 -8.21
C PRO A 26 -44.73 -5.08 -6.80
N ASP A 27 -44.41 -6.36 -6.65
CA ASP A 27 -44.86 -7.14 -5.48
C ASP A 27 -43.74 -7.87 -4.70
N SER A 28 -42.46 -7.68 -5.05
CA SER A 28 -41.34 -8.05 -4.18
C SER A 28 -40.39 -6.86 -4.02
N PRO A 29 -40.07 -6.42 -2.79
CA PRO A 29 -39.04 -5.42 -2.62
C PRO A 29 -37.73 -6.08 -3.05
N ILE A 30 -37.01 -5.46 -3.99
CA ILE A 30 -35.68 -5.92 -4.44
C ILE A 30 -34.71 -6.19 -3.28
N GLY A 31 -34.99 -5.59 -2.12
CA GLY A 31 -34.31 -5.87 -0.86
C GLY A 31 -34.33 -7.35 -0.47
N ASP A 32 -35.46 -8.06 -0.63
CA ASP A 32 -35.57 -9.47 -0.23
C ASP A 32 -34.76 -10.39 -1.15
N ASP A 33 -34.76 -10.10 -2.46
CA ASP A 33 -33.96 -10.85 -3.43
C ASP A 33 -32.47 -10.54 -3.29
N LEU A 34 -32.13 -9.28 -2.98
CA LEU A 34 -30.77 -8.87 -2.67
C LEU A 34 -30.29 -9.55 -1.38
N GLU A 35 -31.11 -9.53 -0.34
CA GLU A 35 -30.82 -10.20 0.93
C GLU A 35 -30.64 -11.70 0.73
N ARG A 36 -31.51 -12.36 -0.06
CA ARG A 36 -31.34 -13.78 -0.42
C ARG A 36 -30.05 -14.04 -1.19
N LEU A 37 -29.69 -13.18 -2.14
CA LEU A 37 -28.44 -13.29 -2.91
C LEU A 37 -27.22 -13.15 -2.00
N TYR A 38 -27.18 -12.12 -1.15
CA TYR A 38 -26.09 -11.88 -0.21
C TYR A 38 -26.00 -13.01 0.83
N ASN A 39 -27.13 -13.44 1.40
CA ASN A 39 -27.13 -14.55 2.37
C ASN A 39 -26.69 -15.88 1.74
N HIS A 40 -26.93 -16.09 0.45
CA HIS A 40 -26.42 -17.25 -0.28
C HIS A 40 -24.93 -17.13 -0.63
N GLU A 41 -24.45 -15.93 -1.01
CA GLU A 41 -23.04 -15.69 -1.39
C GLU A 41 -22.10 -15.65 -0.17
N PHE A 42 -22.62 -15.20 0.98
CA PHE A 42 -21.86 -15.02 2.22
C PHE A 42 -22.28 -15.96 3.35
N GLY A 43 -23.23 -16.86 3.13
CA GLY A 43 -23.68 -17.83 4.14
C GLY A 43 -22.56 -18.75 4.65
N ASP A 44 -21.58 -19.04 3.78
CA ASP A 44 -20.40 -19.85 4.11
C ASP A 44 -19.39 -19.12 4.99
N LEU A 45 -19.48 -17.79 5.14
CA LEU A 45 -18.58 -17.01 6.01
C LEU A 45 -18.88 -17.21 7.51
N ALA A 46 -20.07 -17.70 7.85
CA ALA A 46 -20.46 -17.93 9.24
C ALA A 46 -19.80 -19.20 9.84
N ASP A 47 -19.45 -20.17 8.99
CA ASP A 47 -18.86 -21.46 9.38
C ASP A 47 -17.34 -21.53 9.15
N ASP A 48 -16.73 -20.53 8.53
CA ASP A 48 -15.28 -20.51 8.29
C ASP A 48 -14.56 -19.87 9.50
N PRO A 49 -13.79 -20.63 10.30
CA PRO A 49 -12.97 -20.06 11.35
C PRO A 49 -11.85 -19.24 10.71
N VAL A 50 -12.12 -17.97 10.36
CA VAL A 50 -11.20 -17.00 9.77
C VAL A 50 -10.14 -17.71 8.93
N SER A 51 -10.47 -18.10 7.69
CA SER A 51 -9.52 -18.80 6.83
C SER A 51 -8.24 -17.98 6.65
N MET A 52 -7.28 -18.21 7.54
CA MET A 52 -6.03 -17.47 7.54
C MET A 52 -5.26 -17.91 6.31
N SER A 53 -4.90 -16.93 5.47
CA SER A 53 -4.07 -17.20 4.32
C SER A 53 -2.77 -17.88 4.77
N ARG A 54 -2.09 -18.55 3.84
CA ARG A 54 -0.80 -19.17 4.15
C ARG A 54 0.20 -18.11 4.63
N GLU A 55 0.10 -16.91 4.06
CA GLU A 55 0.89 -15.74 4.38
C GLU A 55 0.58 -15.22 5.78
N ASP A 56 -0.71 -15.15 6.17
CA ASP A 56 -1.12 -14.77 7.53
C ASP A 56 -0.63 -15.77 8.58
N ARG A 57 -0.72 -17.07 8.27
CA ARG A 57 -0.19 -18.13 9.15
C ARG A 57 1.31 -18.02 9.33
N ALA A 58 2.05 -17.77 8.26
CA ALA A 58 3.49 -17.56 8.32
C ALA A 58 3.84 -16.30 9.13
N ALA A 59 3.10 -15.22 8.95
CA ALA A 59 3.31 -13.98 9.67
C ALA A 59 3.05 -14.14 11.17
N LEU A 60 1.95 -14.80 11.54
CA LEU A 60 1.62 -15.11 12.92
C LEU A 60 2.66 -16.01 13.57
N ALA A 61 3.15 -17.03 12.86
CA ALA A 61 4.21 -17.91 13.37
C ALA A 61 5.47 -17.10 13.72
N VAL A 62 5.93 -16.21 12.82
CA VAL A 62 7.09 -15.35 13.07
C VAL A 62 6.88 -14.44 14.28
N ILE A 63 5.73 -13.76 14.36
CA ILE A 63 5.43 -12.86 15.48
C ILE A 63 5.40 -13.64 16.79
N THR A 64 4.64 -14.73 16.84
CA THR A 64 4.46 -15.51 18.09
C THR A 64 5.75 -16.15 18.57
N GLU A 65 6.60 -16.63 17.66
CA GLU A 65 7.85 -17.31 18.02
C GLU A 65 8.96 -16.34 18.45
N MET A 66 9.13 -15.20 17.77
CA MET A 66 10.28 -14.32 18.02
C MET A 66 9.95 -13.03 18.76
N THR A 67 8.68 -12.79 19.13
CA THR A 67 8.35 -11.68 20.02
C THR A 67 8.89 -11.96 21.42
N ARG A 68 9.71 -11.05 21.93
CA ARG A 68 10.31 -11.17 23.27
C ARG A 68 10.33 -9.83 23.99
N HIS A 69 10.32 -9.89 25.32
CA HIS A 69 10.56 -8.72 26.15
C HIS A 69 12.03 -8.70 26.57
N ASN A 70 12.77 -7.66 26.22
CA ASN A 70 14.21 -7.56 26.51
C ASN A 70 14.51 -6.97 27.90
N GLY A 71 13.49 -6.86 28.76
CA GLY A 71 13.59 -6.27 30.11
C GLY A 71 13.24 -4.78 30.16
N THR A 72 13.29 -4.07 29.02
CA THR A 72 12.87 -2.65 28.91
C THR A 72 11.72 -2.45 27.94
N GLN A 73 11.69 -3.23 26.85
CA GLN A 73 10.70 -3.10 25.78
C GLN A 73 10.39 -4.45 25.12
N PHE A 74 9.26 -4.50 24.43
CA PHE A 74 8.91 -5.61 23.55
C PHE A 74 9.61 -5.45 22.20
N GLU A 75 10.32 -6.49 21.78
CA GLU A 75 10.89 -6.65 20.46
C GLU A 75 9.96 -7.56 19.67
N VAL A 76 9.36 -7.04 18.61
CA VAL A 76 8.49 -7.80 17.70
C VAL A 76 9.21 -7.93 16.35
N PRO A 77 9.38 -9.14 15.81
CA PRO A 77 10.02 -9.35 14.50
C PRO A 77 9.12 -8.85 13.37
N LEU A 78 9.73 -8.43 12.26
CA LEU A 78 8.98 -8.09 11.05
C LEU A 78 8.58 -9.38 10.31
N PRO A 79 7.27 -9.69 10.16
CA PRO A 79 6.81 -10.97 9.64
C PRO A 79 7.24 -11.26 8.19
N TRP A 80 7.49 -10.21 7.42
CA TRP A 80 7.91 -10.27 6.00
C TRP A 80 9.43 -10.26 5.81
N GLN A 81 10.21 -10.22 6.89
CA GLN A 81 11.67 -10.17 6.82
C GLN A 81 12.25 -11.58 6.87
N THR A 82 12.09 -12.33 5.78
CA THR A 82 12.59 -13.71 5.66
C THR A 82 14.03 -13.72 5.12
N GLY A 83 15.02 -13.96 5.99
CA GLY A 83 16.41 -14.23 5.59
C GLY A 83 17.45 -13.20 6.03
N SER A 84 18.73 -13.49 5.74
CA SER A 84 19.82 -12.55 5.97
C SER A 84 19.64 -11.35 5.04
N ASN A 85 19.38 -10.17 5.62
CA ASN A 85 19.37 -8.88 4.93
C ASN A 85 20.77 -8.49 4.43
N ARG A 86 21.42 -9.35 3.64
CA ARG A 86 22.50 -8.91 2.75
C ARG A 86 21.84 -8.16 1.61
N LEU A 87 21.40 -6.97 1.97
CA LEU A 87 21.07 -5.90 1.06
C LEU A 87 22.20 -5.86 0.00
N PRO A 88 21.96 -6.29 -1.27
CA PRO A 88 23.00 -6.24 -2.30
C PRO A 88 23.58 -4.84 -2.32
N ILE A 89 24.90 -4.70 -2.36
CA ILE A 89 25.66 -3.46 -2.10
C ILE A 89 24.99 -2.27 -2.82
N TYR A 90 24.03 -1.61 -2.15
CA TYR A 90 23.14 -0.62 -2.75
C TYR A 90 23.83 0.73 -2.95
N ARG A 91 25.12 0.81 -2.61
CA ARG A 91 25.90 2.03 -2.68
C ARG A 91 25.88 2.60 -4.10
N GLU A 92 26.10 1.78 -5.12
CA GLU A 92 26.09 2.24 -6.52
C GLU A 92 24.70 2.73 -6.96
N ILE A 93 23.66 2.01 -6.59
CA ILE A 93 22.26 2.37 -6.91
C ILE A 93 21.87 3.66 -6.18
N ALA A 94 22.21 3.78 -4.90
CA ALA A 94 21.97 4.98 -4.09
C ALA A 94 22.72 6.19 -4.66
N LEU A 95 24.00 6.01 -5.04
CA LEU A 95 24.79 7.04 -5.70
C LEU A 95 24.20 7.45 -7.06
N HIS A 96 23.74 6.48 -7.86
CA HIS A 96 23.08 6.76 -9.13
C HIS A 96 21.80 7.57 -8.93
N ARG A 97 20.94 7.16 -7.98
CA ARG A 97 19.72 7.91 -7.59
C ARG A 97 20.05 9.32 -7.12
N LEU A 98 21.09 9.49 -6.31
CA LEU A 98 21.55 10.79 -5.83
C LEU A 98 22.01 11.69 -6.98
N LYS A 99 22.84 11.17 -7.91
CA LYS A 99 23.30 11.91 -9.09
C LYS A 99 22.13 12.34 -9.97
N TYR A 100 21.17 11.46 -10.19
CA TYR A 100 19.97 11.75 -10.96
C TYR A 100 19.10 12.82 -10.29
N LEU A 101 18.87 12.70 -8.99
CA LEU A 101 18.13 13.69 -8.20
C LEU A 101 18.82 15.07 -8.28
N LYS A 102 20.15 15.13 -8.09
CA LYS A 102 20.92 16.37 -8.22
C LYS A 102 20.68 17.06 -9.57
N ARG A 103 20.73 16.30 -10.68
CA ARG A 103 20.45 16.85 -12.02
C ARG A 103 19.02 17.39 -12.15
N ARG A 104 18.03 16.70 -11.58
CA ARG A 104 16.63 17.15 -11.58
C ARG A 104 16.42 18.45 -10.81
N LEU A 105 17.04 18.57 -9.64
CA LEU A 105 16.96 19.77 -8.80
C LEU A 105 17.66 20.97 -9.45
N ILE A 106 18.75 20.76 -10.20
CA ILE A 106 19.41 21.84 -10.95
C ILE A 106 18.52 22.33 -12.10
N LYS A 107 17.84 21.42 -12.79
CA LYS A 107 16.99 21.77 -13.94
C LYS A 107 15.69 22.48 -13.56
N ASN A 108 15.14 22.20 -12.37
CA ASN A 108 13.84 22.74 -11.95
C ASN A 108 13.95 23.46 -10.59
N ALA A 109 13.89 24.78 -10.63
CA ALA A 109 14.02 25.64 -9.45
C ALA A 109 12.87 25.47 -8.44
N GLN A 110 11.62 25.31 -8.91
CA GLN A 110 10.46 25.08 -8.03
C GLN A 110 10.60 23.74 -7.30
N LEU A 111 11.02 22.69 -8.00
CA LEU A 111 11.25 21.37 -7.39
C LEU A 111 12.38 21.44 -6.34
N LYS A 112 13.44 22.20 -6.62
CA LYS A 112 14.53 22.44 -5.67
C LYS A 112 14.04 23.10 -4.39
N GLU A 113 13.26 24.17 -4.51
CA GLU A 113 12.72 24.90 -3.36
C GLU A 113 11.82 24.01 -2.50
N ALA A 114 10.87 23.30 -3.13
CA ALA A 114 9.97 22.39 -2.43
C ALA A 114 10.74 21.26 -1.71
N TYR A 115 11.76 20.70 -2.37
CA TYR A 115 12.60 19.65 -1.79
C TYR A 115 13.40 20.16 -0.59
N CYS A 116 14.00 21.35 -0.68
CA CYS A 116 14.72 21.98 0.43
C CYS A 116 13.79 22.26 1.62
N LYS A 117 12.56 22.72 1.36
CA LYS A 117 11.56 22.94 2.42
C LYS A 117 11.19 21.64 3.14
N ALA A 118 10.92 20.57 2.38
CA ALA A 118 10.59 19.27 2.95
C ALA A 118 11.74 18.69 3.78
N MET A 119 12.99 18.85 3.33
CA MET A 119 14.16 18.40 4.10
C MET A 119 14.31 19.16 5.42
N LYS A 120 14.14 20.48 5.44
CA LYS A 120 14.16 21.26 6.68
C LYS A 120 13.07 20.82 7.65
N GLN A 121 11.84 20.63 7.15
CA GLN A 121 10.73 20.17 7.97
C GLN A 121 11.00 18.80 8.59
N ASN A 122 11.54 17.84 7.82
CA ASN A 122 11.90 16.53 8.36
C ASN A 122 13.01 16.61 9.43
N GLN A 123 13.94 17.55 9.27
CA GLN A 123 15.00 17.79 10.25
C GLN A 123 14.45 18.43 11.53
N GLU A 124 13.55 19.41 11.42
CA GLU A 124 12.85 20.04 12.55
C GLU A 124 11.97 19.04 13.31
N LEU A 125 11.36 18.08 12.61
CA LEU A 125 10.59 16.99 13.21
C LEU A 125 11.44 15.87 13.81
N GLY A 126 12.77 15.91 13.63
CA GLY A 126 13.69 14.88 14.12
C GLY A 126 13.62 13.56 13.36
N TYR A 127 13.01 13.52 12.17
CA TYR A 127 12.97 12.32 11.33
C TYR A 127 14.28 12.04 10.62
N ILE A 128 15.08 13.09 10.39
CA ILE A 128 16.40 13.00 9.77
C ILE A 128 17.41 13.83 10.55
N GLU A 129 18.63 13.34 10.62
CA GLU A 129 19.78 14.04 11.19
C GLU A 129 20.91 14.13 10.17
N HIS A 130 21.84 15.06 10.38
CA HIS A 130 23.05 15.11 9.57
C HIS A 130 23.90 13.88 9.85
N ALA A 131 24.16 13.09 8.81
CA ALA A 131 25.08 11.97 8.91
C ALA A 131 26.47 12.49 9.28
N VAL A 132 26.98 12.11 10.46
CA VAL A 132 28.35 12.36 10.88
C VAL A 132 29.25 11.38 10.13
N GLY A 133 29.71 11.77 8.95
CA GLY A 133 30.66 11.00 8.16
C GLY A 133 31.75 11.93 7.64
N GLU A 134 33.01 11.60 7.92
CA GLU A 134 34.18 12.30 7.39
C GLU A 134 34.02 12.47 5.87
N ILE A 135 33.84 13.72 5.44
CA ILE A 135 33.80 14.07 4.03
C ILE A 135 35.25 14.01 3.55
N SER A 136 35.72 12.80 3.21
CA SER A 136 36.91 12.63 2.39
C SER A 136 36.62 13.25 1.03
N THR A 137 36.96 14.53 0.93
CA THR A 137 36.91 15.34 -0.27
C THR A 137 37.99 14.77 -1.19
N VAL A 138 37.60 13.86 -2.07
CA VAL A 138 38.46 13.48 -3.20
C VAL A 138 37.94 14.24 -4.41
N LEU A 139 38.64 15.35 -4.68
CA LEU A 139 38.67 16.02 -5.99
C LEU A 139 39.36 15.11 -7.01
#